data_AF-A0A2J8WYR4-F1
#
_entry.id   AF-A0A2J8WYR4-F1
#
_cell.length_a   1.000
_cell.length_b   1.000
_cell.length_c   1.000
_cell.angle_alpha   90.00
_cell.angle_beta   90.00
_cell.angle_gamma   90.00
#
_symmetry.space_group_name_H-M   'P 1'
#
loop_
_entity.id
_entity.type
_entity.pdbx_description
1 polymer ?
#
loop_
_entity_poly.entity_id
_entity_poly.type
_entity_poly.pdbx_seq_one_letter_code
_entity_poly.pdbx_strand_id
1 'polypeptide(L)'
;MGGLPAWLLEKESILLRSSDPDYLAAVDKWLGVLLPKMKPLLYQNGGPVITVQVENEYGSYFACDFDYLRFLQKCFRHHLGDDVVLFTTDGAHKTFLKCGALQGLYTTVDFGTG
;
A
#
# COMPACT_ATOMS: atom_id res chain seq x y z
N MET A 1 -12.22 -8.66 5.08
CA MET A 1 -11.91 -7.40 5.81
C MET A 1 -10.41 -7.19 6.02
N GLY A 2 -9.52 -8.20 5.98
CA GLY A 2 -8.08 -8.01 5.69
C GLY A 2 -7.31 -6.97 6.52
N GLY A 3 -7.71 -6.69 7.77
CA GLY A 3 -7.13 -5.64 8.60
C GLY A 3 -7.77 -4.25 8.47
N LEU A 4 -8.67 -4.04 7.50
CA LEU A 4 -9.46 -2.82 7.37
C LEU A 4 -10.49 -2.71 8.51
N PRO A 5 -10.62 -1.53 9.15
CA PRO A 5 -11.60 -1.35 10.22
C PRO A 5 -13.05 -1.43 9.72
N ALA A 6 -13.92 -2.04 10.51
CA ALA A 6 -15.34 -2.25 10.17
C ALA A 6 -16.13 -0.94 10.01
N TRP A 7 -15.74 0.12 10.73
CA TRP A 7 -16.41 1.42 10.68
C TRP A 7 -16.32 2.10 9.30
N LEU A 8 -15.41 1.65 8.41
CA LEU A 8 -15.40 2.11 7.02
C LEU A 8 -16.71 1.80 6.29
N LEU A 9 -17.40 0.73 6.71
CA LEU A 9 -18.66 0.28 6.11
C LEU A 9 -19.88 1.06 6.60
N GLU A 10 -19.70 2.04 7.51
CA GLU A 10 -20.78 2.99 7.85
C GLU A 10 -21.21 3.80 6.61
N LYS A 11 -20.31 4.01 5.65
CA LYS A 11 -20.66 4.41 4.29
C LYS A 11 -20.97 3.15 3.47
N GLU A 12 -22.25 2.86 3.28
CA GLU A 12 -22.72 1.66 2.55
C GLU A 12 -22.19 1.54 1.11
N SER A 13 -21.92 2.68 0.46
CA SER A 13 -21.43 2.76 -0.92
C SER A 13 -19.91 2.85 -1.06
N ILE A 14 -19.15 2.68 0.04
CA ILE A 14 -17.70 2.81 0.00
C ILE A 14 -17.07 1.75 -0.91
N LEU A 15 -16.20 2.19 -1.83
CA LEU A 15 -15.36 1.26 -2.58
C LEU A 15 -14.00 1.13 -1.89
N LEU A 16 -13.83 0.06 -1.11
CA LEU A 16 -12.55 -0.24 -0.45
C LEU A 16 -11.43 -0.46 -1.46
N ARG A 17 -10.19 -0.13 -1.06
CA ARG A 17 -8.97 -0.33 -1.87
C ARG A 17 -9.08 0.34 -3.26
N SER A 18 -9.58 1.57 -3.27
CA SER A 18 -9.75 2.40 -4.47
C SER A 18 -9.50 3.87 -4.14
N SER A 19 -9.62 4.75 -5.15
CA SER A 19 -9.59 6.19 -4.97
C SER A 19 -10.92 6.80 -4.50
N ASP A 20 -11.82 6.01 -3.91
CA ASP A 20 -12.99 6.55 -3.19
C ASP A 20 -12.52 7.60 -2.15
N PRO A 21 -12.98 8.86 -2.24
CA PRO A 21 -12.49 9.94 -1.38
C PRO A 21 -12.63 9.68 0.12
N ASP A 22 -13.69 9.00 0.54
CA ASP A 22 -13.92 8.72 1.96
C ASP A 22 -12.99 7.60 2.44
N TYR A 23 -12.72 6.62 1.58
CA TYR A 23 -11.70 5.60 1.85
C TYR A 23 -10.30 6.22 1.93
N LEU A 24 -9.93 7.08 0.97
CA LEU A 24 -8.63 7.76 0.97
C LEU A 24 -8.46 8.67 2.20
N ALA A 25 -9.48 9.41 2.59
CA ALA A 25 -9.42 10.28 3.78
C ALA A 25 -9.18 9.46 5.07
N ALA A 26 -9.83 8.31 5.20
CA ALA A 26 -9.60 7.40 6.30
C ALA A 26 -8.17 6.81 6.30
N VAL A 27 -7.68 6.40 5.12
CA VAL A 27 -6.31 5.90 4.93
C VAL A 27 -5.28 6.98 5.27
N ASP A 28 -5.45 8.20 4.78
CA ASP A 28 -4.53 9.32 5.02
C ASP A 28 -4.38 9.60 6.52
N LYS A 29 -5.52 9.70 7.21
CA LYS A 29 -5.56 9.93 8.66
C LYS A 29 -4.85 8.82 9.43
N TRP A 30 -5.01 7.57 9.01
CA TRP A 30 -4.34 6.43 9.63
C TRP A 30 -2.82 6.44 9.37
N LEU A 31 -2.40 6.62 8.12
CA LEU A 31 -1.00 6.67 7.73
C LEU A 31 -0.27 7.86 8.37
N GLY A 32 -0.94 9.00 8.49
CA GLY A 32 -0.44 10.19 9.21
C GLY A 32 -0.19 9.96 10.70
N VAL A 33 -0.75 8.90 11.29
CA VAL A 33 -0.45 8.47 12.67
C VAL A 33 0.60 7.37 12.70
N LEU A 34 0.51 6.39 11.80
CA LEU A 34 1.39 5.21 11.79
C LEU A 34 2.79 5.53 11.27
N LEU A 35 2.89 6.14 10.09
CA LEU A 35 4.17 6.29 9.38
C LEU A 35 5.16 7.22 10.11
N PRO A 36 4.76 8.32 10.77
CA PRO A 36 5.69 9.08 11.60
C PRO A 36 6.29 8.28 12.76
N LYS A 37 5.55 7.31 13.32
CA LYS A 37 6.07 6.39 14.35
C LYS A 37 7.03 5.36 13.76
N MET A 38 6.82 4.97 12.50
CA MET A 38 7.71 4.06 11.78
C MET A 38 8.99 4.74 11.29
N LYS A 39 8.95 6.05 10.98
CA LYS A 39 10.09 6.80 10.46
C LYS A 39 11.40 6.61 11.26
N PRO A 40 11.44 6.77 12.60
CA PRO A 40 12.68 6.57 13.35
C PRO A 40 13.17 5.10 13.36
N LEU A 41 12.32 4.14 12.98
CA LEU A 41 12.67 2.72 12.90
C LEU A 41 13.23 2.32 11.52
N LEU A 42 13.28 3.25 10.55
CA LEU A 42 13.89 3.01 9.25
C LEU A 42 15.40 2.80 9.38
N TYR A 43 15.96 1.94 8.52
CA TYR A 43 17.37 1.58 8.53
C TYR A 43 18.29 2.78 8.36
N GLN A 44 17.97 3.71 7.44
CA GLN A 44 18.74 4.95 7.29
C GLN A 44 18.68 5.87 8.53
N ASN A 45 17.72 5.67 9.42
CA ASN A 45 17.57 6.40 10.69
C ASN A 45 18.10 5.61 11.90
N GLY A 46 18.82 4.50 11.67
CA GLY A 46 19.41 3.65 12.71
C GLY A 46 18.50 2.54 13.25
N GLY A 47 17.33 2.33 12.64
CA GLY A 47 16.39 1.28 13.04
C GLY A 47 16.49 -0.02 12.22
N PRO A 48 15.60 -1.00 12.47
CA PRO A 48 15.66 -2.30 11.81
C PRO A 48 14.92 -2.40 10.45
N VAL A 49 14.13 -1.39 10.07
CA VAL A 49 13.23 -1.50 8.89
C VAL A 49 13.97 -1.15 7.60
N ILE A 50 14.24 -2.14 6.76
CA ILE A 50 15.01 -2.00 5.50
C ILE A 50 14.13 -1.79 4.26
N THR A 51 12.90 -2.29 4.26
CA THR A 51 11.95 -2.21 3.14
C THR A 51 10.52 -2.08 3.67
N VAL A 52 9.63 -1.46 2.91
CA VAL A 52 8.21 -1.31 3.28
C VAL A 52 7.31 -1.65 2.10
N GLN A 53 6.37 -2.58 2.30
CA GLN A 53 5.40 -2.96 1.27
C GLN A 53 4.30 -1.90 1.17
N VAL A 54 3.91 -1.55 -0.05
CA VAL A 54 2.78 -0.67 -0.36
C VAL A 54 1.65 -1.53 -0.92
N GLU A 55 0.51 -1.53 -0.22
CA GLU A 55 -0.60 -2.45 -0.49
C GLU A 55 -0.17 -3.94 -0.43
N ASN A 56 -1.07 -4.86 -0.73
CA ASN A 56 -0.83 -6.30 -0.71
C ASN A 56 -1.64 -7.00 -1.81
N GLU A 57 -0.96 -7.58 -2.79
CA GLU A 57 -1.57 -8.30 -3.91
C GLU A 57 -2.71 -7.51 -4.56
N TYR A 58 -2.45 -6.23 -4.86
CA TYR A 58 -3.47 -5.35 -5.44
C TYR A 58 -3.91 -5.85 -6.83
N GLY A 59 -3.02 -6.56 -7.52
CA GLY A 59 -3.28 -7.27 -8.75
C GLY A 59 -4.39 -8.32 -8.69
N SER A 60 -4.64 -8.86 -7.50
CA SER A 60 -5.70 -9.83 -7.23
C SER A 60 -7.05 -9.16 -6.92
N TYR A 61 -7.09 -7.83 -6.82
CA TYR A 61 -8.30 -7.05 -6.55
C TYR A 61 -8.91 -6.47 -7.83
N PHE A 62 -10.25 -6.46 -7.91
CA PHE A 62 -10.95 -6.14 -9.16
C PHE A 62 -10.88 -4.67 -9.58
N ALA A 63 -10.61 -3.74 -8.64
CA ALA A 63 -10.70 -2.31 -8.90
C ALA A 63 -9.63 -1.80 -9.89
N CYS A 64 -8.42 -2.37 -9.85
CA CYS A 64 -7.30 -1.98 -10.73
C CYS A 64 -7.09 -0.44 -10.78
N ASP A 65 -7.20 0.22 -9.63
CA ASP A 65 -7.11 1.67 -9.50
C ASP A 65 -5.66 2.10 -9.25
N PHE A 66 -5.02 2.69 -10.26
CA PHE A 66 -3.66 3.18 -10.14
C PHE A 66 -3.56 4.55 -9.46
N ASP A 67 -4.64 5.34 -9.40
CA ASP A 67 -4.63 6.59 -8.64
C ASP A 67 -4.56 6.29 -7.14
N TYR A 68 -5.19 5.19 -6.71
CA TYR A 68 -5.06 4.68 -5.36
C TYR A 68 -3.61 4.29 -5.03
N LEU A 69 -2.97 3.50 -5.87
CA LEU A 69 -1.56 3.11 -5.65
C LEU A 69 -0.61 4.32 -5.65
N ARG A 70 -0.83 5.28 -6.57
CA ARG A 70 -0.06 6.54 -6.61
C ARG A 70 -0.27 7.39 -5.35
N PHE A 71 -1.51 7.44 -4.85
CA PHE A 71 -1.82 8.11 -3.59
C PHE A 71 -1.05 7.48 -2.42
N LEU A 72 -1.07 6.15 -2.30
CA LEU A 72 -0.31 5.46 -1.26
C LEU A 72 1.19 5.71 -1.37
N GLN A 73 1.77 5.56 -2.56
CA GLN A 73 3.18 5.87 -2.80
C GLN A 73 3.52 7.29 -2.34
N LYS A 74 2.69 8.28 -2.65
CA LYS A 74 2.89 9.68 -2.23
C LYS A 74 2.83 9.83 -0.71
N CYS A 75 1.84 9.24 -0.03
CA CYS A 75 1.74 9.30 1.44
C CYS A 75 2.94 8.64 2.11
N PHE A 76 3.39 7.49 1.60
CA PHE A 76 4.56 6.79 2.13
C PHE A 76 5.82 7.63 1.95
N ARG A 77 6.06 8.20 0.76
CA ARG A 77 7.20 9.09 0.52
C ARG A 77 7.15 10.35 1.38
N HIS A 78 5.98 10.96 1.54
CA HIS A 78 5.80 12.13 2.38
C HIS A 78 6.23 11.89 3.83
N HIS A 79 5.86 10.74 4.41
CA HIS A 79 6.18 10.44 5.81
C HIS A 79 7.53 9.76 6.02
N LEU A 80 7.94 8.85 5.14
CA LEU A 80 9.14 8.01 5.30
C LEU A 80 10.38 8.56 4.60
N GLY A 81 10.21 9.49 3.65
CA GLY A 81 11.29 10.01 2.82
C GLY A 81 11.57 9.18 1.56
N ASP A 82 12.56 9.62 0.80
CA ASP A 82 12.86 9.06 -0.53
C ASP A 82 13.84 7.87 -0.51
N ASP A 83 14.57 7.68 0.60
CA ASP A 83 15.61 6.65 0.69
C ASP A 83 15.07 5.24 0.98
N VAL A 84 13.90 5.12 1.63
CA VAL A 84 13.32 3.81 1.96
C VAL A 84 12.94 3.06 0.68
N VAL A 85 13.25 1.77 0.61
CA VAL A 85 12.83 0.91 -0.50
C VAL A 85 11.36 0.56 -0.30
N LEU A 86 10.51 1.09 -1.18
CA LEU A 86 9.10 0.75 -1.26
C LEU A 86 8.89 -0.33 -2.32
N PHE A 87 8.07 -1.34 -2.02
CA PHE A 87 7.83 -2.47 -2.91
C PHE A 87 6.36 -2.91 -2.93
N THR A 88 5.96 -3.67 -3.96
CA THR A 88 4.66 -4.35 -4.04
C THR A 88 4.87 -5.85 -4.16
N THR A 89 3.94 -6.66 -3.65
CA THR A 89 3.92 -8.12 -3.82
C THR A 89 2.62 -8.53 -4.49
N ASP A 90 2.71 -9.35 -5.52
CA ASP A 90 1.58 -9.93 -6.25
C ASP A 90 1.91 -11.37 -6.68
N GLY A 91 0.90 -12.17 -7.01
CA GLY A 91 1.12 -13.52 -7.53
C GLY A 91 2.05 -13.55 -8.76
N ALA A 92 2.88 -14.59 -8.86
CA ALA A 92 3.88 -14.79 -9.93
C ALA A 92 3.30 -15.07 -11.34
N HIS A 93 2.34 -14.27 -11.80
CA HIS A 93 1.73 -14.36 -13.11
C HIS A 93 1.34 -12.97 -13.64
N LYS A 94 1.48 -12.79 -14.96
CA LYS A 94 1.25 -11.50 -15.65
C LYS A 94 -0.13 -10.87 -15.38
N THR A 95 -1.14 -11.68 -15.08
CA THR A 95 -2.50 -11.18 -14.81
C THR A 95 -2.58 -10.44 -13.48
N PHE A 96 -1.85 -10.88 -12.46
CA PHE A 96 -1.78 -10.20 -11.17
C PHE A 96 -0.90 -8.95 -11.29
N LEU A 97 0.29 -9.10 -11.88
CA LEU A 97 1.21 -7.98 -12.09
C LEU A 97 0.59 -6.81 -12.88
N LYS A 98 -0.37 -7.08 -13.77
CA LYS A 98 -1.03 -6.07 -14.59
C LYS A 98 -1.63 -4.92 -13.78
N CYS A 99 -2.22 -5.21 -12.61
CA CYS A 99 -2.89 -4.21 -11.78
C CYS A 99 -2.14 -3.94 -10.47
N GLY A 100 -1.19 -4.78 -10.07
CA GLY A 100 -0.47 -4.64 -8.79
C GLY A 100 0.87 -3.92 -8.86
N ALA A 101 1.54 -3.93 -10.02
CA ALA A 101 2.83 -3.24 -10.18
C ALA A 101 2.66 -1.75 -10.49
N LEU A 102 3.51 -0.90 -9.89
CA LEU A 102 3.52 0.55 -10.14
C LEU A 102 4.96 1.09 -10.28
N GLN A 103 5.18 1.97 -11.26
CA GLN A 103 6.47 2.65 -11.46
C GLN A 103 6.92 3.40 -10.19
N GLY A 104 8.15 3.14 -9.75
CA GLY A 104 8.73 3.73 -8.53
C GLY A 104 8.50 2.91 -7.26
N LEU A 105 7.76 1.80 -7.35
CA LEU A 105 7.71 0.74 -6.35
C LEU A 105 8.41 -0.50 -6.93
N TYR A 106 9.29 -1.14 -6.16
CA TYR A 106 9.97 -2.35 -6.61
C TYR A 106 8.97 -3.52 -6.65
N THR A 107 8.84 -4.22 -7.78
CA THR A 107 7.86 -5.31 -7.91
C THR A 107 8.46 -6.64 -7.47
N THR A 108 7.85 -7.28 -6.47
CA THR A 108 8.16 -8.65 -6.04
C THR A 108 6.99 -9.59 -6.32
N VAL A 109 7.25 -10.89 -6.28
CA VAL A 109 6.23 -11.92 -6.48
C VAL A 109 6.19 -12.90 -5.32
N ASP A 110 5.03 -13.50 -5.09
CA ASP A 110 4.86 -14.68 -4.23
C ASP A 110 4.40 -15.91 -5.03
N PHE A 111 4.69 -17.09 -4.48
CA PHE A 111 4.28 -18.39 -4.99
C PHE A 111 4.46 -19.47 -3.92
N GLY A 112 3.64 -20.53 -4.00
CA GLY A 112 3.76 -21.75 -3.18
C GLY A 112 4.43 -22.90 -3.94
N THR A 113 4.35 -24.12 -3.39
CA THR A 113 4.97 -25.32 -3.98
C THR A 113 4.28 -25.86 -5.24
N GLY A 114 3.06 -25.40 -5.53
CA GLY A 114 2.16 -26.02 -6.52
C GLY A 114 1.22 -27.03 -5.87
#